data_AF-A0A7J2H739-F1
#
_entry.id   AF-A0A7J2H739-F1
#
_cell.length_a   1.000
_cell.length_b   1.000
_cell.length_c   1.000
_cell.angle_alpha   90.00
_cell.angle_beta   90.00
_cell.angle_gamma   90.00
#
_symmetry.space_group_name_H-M   'P 1'
#
loop_
_entity.id
_entity.type
_entity.pdbx_description
1 polymer ?
#
loop_
_entity_poly.entity_id
_entity_poly.type
_entity_poly.pdbx_seq_one_letter_code
_entity_poly.pdbx_strand_id
1 'polypeptide(L)'
;MEEVRRLALVYALQNAVRYGGRAMVKPVVSKLLGSRSELRSMAREVVKLVEEVVSEVNSMSLEQQRELLKLLGPELPEEKRRAEERKGLPPLPRAERGRVVTRFAP
;
A
#
# COMPACT_ATOMS: atom_id res chain seq x y z
N MET A 1 3.73 -7.19 -21.00
CA MET A 1 4.47 -6.78 -19.78
C MET A 1 4.47 -5.27 -19.56
N GLU A 2 4.44 -4.43 -20.59
CA GLU A 2 4.43 -2.95 -20.40
C GLU A 2 3.25 -2.43 -19.57
N GLU A 3 2.06 -3.01 -19.74
CA GLU A 3 0.89 -2.65 -18.94
C GLU A 3 1.09 -2.96 -17.44
N VAL A 4 1.73 -4.08 -17.13
CA VAL A 4 2.06 -4.48 -15.75
C VAL A 4 3.08 -3.51 -15.15
N ARG A 5 4.07 -3.08 -15.94
CA ARG A 5 5.05 -2.07 -15.51
C ARG A 5 4.39 -0.72 -15.24
N ARG A 6 3.48 -0.27 -16.11
CA ARG A 6 2.70 0.97 -15.90
C ARG A 6 1.91 0.92 -14.60
N LEU A 7 1.19 -0.18 -14.34
CA LEU A 7 0.45 -0.35 -13.08
C LEU A 7 1.37 -0.40 -11.86
N ALA A 8 2.51 -1.10 -11.96
CA ALA A 8 3.51 -1.12 -10.90
C ALA A 8 4.04 0.28 -10.60
N LEU A 9 4.31 1.10 -11.62
CA LEU A 9 4.79 2.48 -11.48
C LEU A 9 3.77 3.34 -10.75
N VAL A 10 2.50 3.27 -11.16
CA VAL A 10 1.42 4.01 -10.53
C VAL A 10 1.28 3.64 -9.05
N TYR A 11 1.25 2.34 -8.73
CA TYR A 11 1.15 1.89 -7.34
C TYR A 11 2.40 2.23 -6.52
N ALA A 12 3.59 2.19 -7.12
CA ALA A 12 4.84 2.61 -6.48
C ALA A 12 4.82 4.11 -6.16
N LEU A 13 4.42 4.96 -7.11
CA LEU A 13 4.28 6.41 -6.90
C LEU A 13 3.24 6.73 -5.81
N GLN A 14 2.07 6.09 -5.84
CA GLN A 14 1.07 6.25 -4.78
C GLN A 14 1.62 5.85 -3.41
N ASN A 15 2.36 4.74 -3.35
CA ASN A 15 2.99 4.29 -2.12
C ASN A 15 4.04 5.31 -1.64
N ALA A 16 4.95 5.73 -2.51
CA ALA A 16 5.98 6.71 -2.19
C ALA A 16 5.38 8.02 -1.69
N VAL A 17 4.45 8.62 -2.42
CA VAL A 17 3.82 9.89 -2.04
C VAL A 17 3.09 9.77 -0.70
N ARG A 18 2.43 8.64 -0.43
CA ARG A 18 1.74 8.37 0.84
C ARG A 18 2.70 8.23 2.02
N TYR A 19 3.90 7.69 1.79
CA TYR A 19 4.91 7.43 2.82
C TYR A 19 6.11 8.39 2.76
N GLY A 20 5.91 9.62 2.25
CA GLY A 20 6.90 10.69 2.35
C GLY A 20 8.10 10.52 1.41
N GLY A 21 7.90 9.91 0.24
CA GLY A 21 8.91 9.77 -0.81
C GLY A 21 9.49 8.37 -0.95
N ARG A 22 9.09 7.42 -0.10
CA ARG A 22 9.62 6.04 -0.09
C ARG A 22 8.55 5.01 -0.46
N ALA A 23 8.68 4.44 -1.65
CA ALA A 23 7.96 3.26 -2.08
C ALA A 23 8.56 1.99 -1.47
N MET A 24 7.68 1.05 -1.13
CA MET A 24 8.03 -0.29 -0.66
C MET A 24 7.53 -1.35 -1.65
N VAL A 25 8.38 -2.33 -1.95
CA VAL A 25 8.08 -3.43 -2.89
C VAL A 25 6.87 -4.26 -2.44
N LYS A 26 6.84 -4.70 -1.17
CA LYS A 26 5.80 -5.60 -0.65
C LYS A 26 4.36 -5.04 -0.82
N PRO A 27 4.06 -3.80 -0.39
CA PRO A 27 2.74 -3.19 -0.62
C PRO A 27 2.37 -3.08 -2.10
N VAL A 28 3.33 -2.73 -2.96
CA VAL A 28 3.09 -2.55 -4.41
C VAL A 28 2.78 -3.89 -5.07
N VAL A 29 3.56 -4.93 -4.79
CA VAL A 29 3.29 -6.30 -5.27
C VAL A 29 1.93 -6.79 -4.78
N SER A 30 1.62 -6.61 -3.49
CA SER A 30 0.33 -7.03 -2.92
C SER A 30 -0.85 -6.34 -3.59
N LYS A 31 -0.74 -5.02 -3.85
CA LYS A 31 -1.76 -4.27 -4.57
C LYS A 31 -1.93 -4.77 -6.00
N LEU A 32 -0.83 -4.96 -6.73
CA LEU A 32 -0.84 -5.40 -8.13
C LEU A 32 -1.44 -6.80 -8.30
N LEU A 33 -1.01 -7.77 -7.48
CA LEU A 33 -1.56 -9.14 -7.48
C LEU A 33 -2.99 -9.23 -6.93
N GLY A 34 -3.39 -8.25 -6.12
CA GLY A 34 -4.77 -8.08 -5.65
C GLY A 34 -5.69 -7.56 -6.76
N SER A 35 -5.21 -6.61 -7.56
CA SER A 35 -5.96 -6.01 -8.67
C SER A 35 -6.04 -6.93 -9.90
N ARG A 36 -5.02 -7.75 -10.16
CA ARG A 36 -5.00 -8.71 -11.27
C ARG A 36 -4.59 -10.10 -10.80
N SER A 37 -5.57 -11.00 -10.68
CA SER A 37 -5.32 -12.38 -10.26
C SER A 37 -4.52 -13.18 -11.29
N GLU A 38 -4.57 -12.84 -12.58
CA GLU A 38 -3.79 -13.51 -13.62
C GLU A 38 -2.28 -13.38 -13.41
N LEU A 39 -1.82 -12.33 -12.73
CA LEU A 39 -0.39 -12.07 -12.50
C LEU A 39 0.23 -13.00 -11.45
N ARG A 40 -0.59 -13.77 -10.72
CA ARG A 40 -0.09 -14.72 -9.70
C ARG A 40 0.71 -15.86 -10.30
N SER A 41 0.40 -16.29 -11.52
CA SER A 41 1.17 -17.33 -12.22
C SER A 41 2.60 -16.87 -12.53
N MET A 42 2.80 -15.55 -12.71
CA MET A 42 4.08 -14.92 -13.03
C MET A 42 4.63 -14.11 -11.86
N ALA A 43 4.25 -14.43 -10.62
CA ALA A 43 4.57 -13.63 -9.44
C ALA A 43 6.07 -13.33 -9.29
N ARG A 44 6.95 -14.27 -9.65
CA ARG A 44 8.40 -14.06 -9.59
C ARG A 44 8.88 -12.95 -10.53
N GLU A 45 8.37 -12.92 -11.76
CA GLU A 45 8.72 -11.88 -12.74
C GLU A 45 8.13 -10.53 -12.34
N VAL A 46 6.89 -10.54 -11.84
CA VAL A 46 6.21 -9.36 -11.32
C VAL A 46 6.99 -8.74 -10.16
N VAL A 47 7.50 -9.55 -9.23
CA VAL A 47 8.30 -9.04 -8.10
C VAL A 47 9.56 -8.33 -8.60
N LYS A 48 10.32 -8.94 -9.52
CA LYS A 48 11.53 -8.31 -10.09
C LYS A 48 11.21 -6.98 -10.78
N LEU A 49 10.15 -6.96 -11.59
CA LEU A 49 9.70 -5.76 -12.27
C LEU A 49 9.31 -4.65 -11.28
N VAL A 50 8.63 -5.02 -10.18
CA VAL A 50 8.26 -4.07 -9.13
C VAL A 50 9.49 -3.57 -8.37
N GLU A 51 10.49 -4.41 -8.12
CA GLU A 51 11.75 -3.99 -7.47
C GLU A 51 12.47 -2.91 -8.28
N GLU A 52 12.59 -3.11 -9.60
CA GLU A 52 13.18 -2.12 -10.51
C GLU A 52 12.40 -0.79 -10.47
N VAL A 53 11.09 -0.87 -10.61
CA VAL A 53 10.21 0.31 -10.60
C VAL A 53 10.24 1.05 -9.26
N VAL A 54 10.27 0.32 -8.14
CA VAL A 54 10.36 0.92 -6.81
C VAL A 54 11.70 1.62 -6.62
N SER A 55 12.80 1.04 -7.13
CA SER A 55 14.11 1.70 -7.13
C SER A 55 14.09 2.99 -7.95
N GLU A 56 13.47 2.96 -9.13
CA GLU A 56 13.30 4.11 -10.02
C GLU A 56 12.50 5.23 -9.32
N VAL A 57 11.38 4.90 -8.69
CA VAL A 57 10.55 5.87 -7.94
C VAL A 57 11.31 6.44 -6.73
N ASN A 58 12.02 5.59 -5.99
CA ASN A 58 12.77 6.01 -4.80
C ASN A 58 13.99 6.88 -5.11
N SER A 59 14.45 6.90 -6.37
CA SER A 59 15.51 7.79 -6.82
C SER A 59 15.00 9.15 -7.29
N MET A 60 13.67 9.33 -7.40
CA MET A 60 13.03 10.62 -7.69
C MET A 60 12.76 11.42 -6.42
N SER A 61 12.67 12.75 -6.54
CA SER A 61 12.23 13.61 -5.44
C SER A 61 10.71 13.47 -5.18
N LEU A 62 10.27 13.79 -3.97
CA LEU A 62 8.84 13.75 -3.62
C LEU A 62 7.98 14.66 -4.53
N GLU A 63 8.53 15.79 -4.99
CA GLU A 63 7.84 16.67 -5.93
C GLU A 63 7.68 16.02 -7.29
N GLN A 64 8.75 15.45 -7.85
CA GLN A 64 8.70 14.72 -9.12
C GLN A 64 7.72 13.55 -9.05
N GLN A 65 7.74 12.80 -7.95
CA GLN A 65 6.78 11.70 -7.74
C GLN A 65 5.33 12.20 -7.76
N ARG A 66 5.05 13.36 -7.15
CA ARG A 66 3.70 13.96 -7.14
C ARG A 66 3.29 14.44 -8.53
N GLU A 67 4.20 15.05 -9.28
CA GLU A 67 3.93 15.50 -10.65
C GLU A 67 3.62 14.32 -11.58
N LEU A 68 4.47 13.29 -11.56
CA LEU A 68 4.24 12.07 -12.33
C LEU A 68 2.93 11.38 -11.95
N LEU A 69 2.62 11.32 -10.65
CA LEU A 69 1.36 10.74 -10.18
C LEU A 69 0.14 11.55 -10.64
N LYS A 70 0.23 12.89 -10.75
CA LYS A 70 -0.85 13.72 -11.31
C LYS A 70 -1.05 13.48 -12.80
N LEU A 71 0.04 13.32 -13.56
CA LEU A 71 -0.01 13.03 -15.00
C LEU A 71 -0.63 11.66 -15.29
N LEU A 72 -0.29 10.66 -14.47
CA LEU A 72 -0.83 9.28 -14.56
C LEU A 72 -2.20 9.12 -13.89
N GLY A 73 -2.61 10.09 -13.09
CA GLY A 73 -3.82 10.13 -12.26
C GLY A 73 -5.15 9.81 -12.96
N PRO A 74 -5.39 10.22 -14.23
CA PRO A 74 -6.67 9.99 -14.91
C PRO A 74 -6.99 8.52 -15.20
N GLU A 75 -5.98 7.63 -15.27
CA GLU A 75 -6.17 6.20 -15.61
C GLU A 75 -6.41 5.30 -14.38
N LEU A 76 -6.40 5.87 -13.18
CA LEU A 76 -6.56 5.11 -11.95
C LEU A 76 -8.03 4.76 -11.68
N PRO A 77 -8.36 3.48 -11.41
CA PRO A 77 -9.63 3.15 -10.78
C PRO A 77 -9.68 3.89 -9.45
N GLU A 78 -10.72 4.71 -9.23
CA GLU A 78 -10.90 5.52 -8.04
C GLU A 78 -10.56 4.70 -6.79
N GLU A 79 -9.38 4.93 -6.24
CA GLU A 79 -9.04 4.39 -4.95
C GLU A 79 -9.91 5.18 -3.99
N LYS A 80 -11.10 4.63 -3.68
CA LYS A 80 -11.99 5.13 -2.64
C LYS A 80 -11.09 5.61 -1.53
N ARG A 81 -11.07 6.93 -1.35
CA ARG A 81 -10.35 7.61 -0.27
C ARG A 81 -10.84 6.97 1.01
N ARG A 82 -10.23 5.86 1.44
CA ARG A 82 -10.11 5.53 2.85
C ARG A 82 -9.16 6.59 3.35
N ALA A 83 -9.78 7.75 3.61
CA ALA A 83 -9.39 8.62 4.68
C ALA A 83 -8.89 7.76 5.83
N GLU A 84 -7.79 8.21 6.43
CA GLU A 84 -7.68 8.34 7.87
C GLU A 84 -8.60 7.36 8.62
N GLU A 85 -8.07 6.38 9.33
CA GLU A 85 -7.41 6.68 10.58
C GLU A 85 -6.51 5.51 10.95
N ARG A 86 -5.35 5.82 11.56
CA ARG A 86 -4.95 5.06 12.74
C ARG A 86 -6.05 5.27 13.81
N LYS A 87 -7.23 4.69 13.60
CA LYS A 87 -8.18 4.47 14.68
C LYS A 87 -7.57 3.28 15.40
N GLY A 88 -6.65 3.60 16.32
CA GLY A 88 -6.42 2.74 17.46
C GLY A 88 -7.80 2.29 17.94
N LEU A 89 -7.93 0.98 18.16
CA LEU A 89 -9.13 0.35 18.69
C LEU A 89 -9.84 1.32 19.63
N PRO A 90 -11.16 1.58 19.47
CA PRO A 90 -11.85 2.44 20.41
C PRO A 90 -11.51 1.96 21.83
N PRO A 91 -11.09 2.84 22.75
CA PRO A 91 -10.83 2.41 24.11
C PRO A 91 -12.11 1.75 24.63
N LEU A 92 -11.96 0.52 25.13
CA LEU A 92 -13.07 -0.26 25.67
C LEU A 92 -13.80 0.59 26.71
N PRO A 93 -15.11 0.84 26.58
CA PRO A 93 -15.81 1.85 27.38
C PRO A 93 -15.98 1.48 28.86
N ARG A 94 -15.40 0.37 29.34
CA ARG A 94 -15.53 -0.12 30.73
C ARG A 94 -14.30 -0.87 31.27
N ALA A 95 -13.09 -0.51 30.83
CA ALA A 95 -11.87 -1.10 31.40
C ALA A 95 -11.44 -0.36 32.68
N GLU A 96 -12.07 -0.66 33.82
CA GLU A 96 -11.47 -0.33 35.12
C GLU A 96 -10.25 -1.24 35.34
N ARG A 97 -9.06 -0.65 35.48
CA ARG A 97 -7.85 -1.37 35.88
C ARG A 97 -8.01 -1.88 37.32
N GLY A 98 -7.99 -3.20 37.51
CA GLY A 98 -7.74 -3.81 38.82
C GLY A 98 -8.87 -4.64 39.48
N ARG A 99 -9.97 -4.96 38.78
CA ARG A 99 -11.07 -5.77 39.36
C ARG A 99 -11.46 -7.02 38.54
N VAL A 100 -10.50 -7.64 37.85
CA VAL A 100 -10.73 -8.97 37.27
C VAL A 100 -10.39 -10.02 38.33
N VAL A 101 -11.40 -10.47 39.07
CA VAL A 101 -11.31 -11.66 39.91
C VAL A 101 -11.81 -12.84 39.08
N THR A 102 -10.91 -13.66 38.57
CA THR A 102 -11.27 -14.95 37.98
C THR A 102 -11.64 -15.92 39.11
N ARG A 103 -12.94 -16.22 39.26
CA ARG A 103 -13.36 -17.44 39.96
C ARG A 103 -13.38 -18.59 38.95
N PHE A 104 -12.64 -19.65 39.23
CA PHE A 104 -12.91 -20.94 38.62
C PHE A 104 -14.21 -21.49 39.23
N ALA A 105 -15.08 -22.07 38.40
CA ALA A 105 -16.25 -22.83 38.89
C ALA A 105 -15.77 -24.11 39.60
N PRO A 106 -16.53 -24.63 40.60
CA PRO A 106 -16.08 -25.73 41.46
C PRO A 106 -15.82 -27.04 40.72
#